data_AF-A0A401U248-F1
#
_entry.id   AF-A0A401U248-F1
#
_cell.length_a   1.000
_cell.length_b   1.000
_cell.length_c   1.000
_cell.angle_alpha   90.00
_cell.angle_beta   90.00
_cell.angle_gamma   90.00
#
_symmetry.space_group_name_H-M   'P 1'
#
loop_
_entity.id
_entity.type
_entity.pdbx_description
1 polymer ?
#
loop_
_entity_poly.entity_id
_entity_poly.type
_entity_poly.pdbx_seq_one_letter_code
_entity_poly.pdbx_strand_id
1 'polypeptide(L)'
;MAVNFTLVTVAIVIVISIQYRDFTRMVEAQARAELLGNENLRLANLDSLTDLPNRRAFFSRIGDVLQDASSDQSRVALAIIDLDGFKPVNDLYGHAVGDRLLIEVARRLSDQCASDRDVFLARLGGDEFAYVVANAPKDEALVAQADQLAQ
;
A
#
# COMPACT_ATOMS: atom_id res chain seq x y z
N MET A 1 -7.16 60.65 26.17
CA MET A 1 -7.41 59.29 26.69
C MET A 1 -8.19 58.43 25.69
N ALA A 2 -9.38 58.85 25.22
CA ALA A 2 -10.20 58.05 24.29
C ALA A 2 -9.53 57.72 22.95
N VAL A 3 -8.86 58.69 22.31
CA VAL A 3 -8.21 58.50 20.99
C VAL A 3 -7.11 57.43 21.02
N ASN A 4 -6.27 57.43 22.06
CA ASN A 4 -5.22 56.41 22.23
C ASN A 4 -5.83 55.02 22.43
N PHE A 5 -6.92 54.93 23.17
CA PHE A 5 -7.61 53.66 23.38
C PHE A 5 -8.15 53.10 22.07
N THR A 6 -8.86 53.92 21.28
CA THR A 6 -9.40 53.52 19.97
C THR A 6 -8.30 53.07 19.01
N LEU A 7 -7.19 53.80 18.95
CA LEU A 7 -6.04 53.44 18.11
C LEU A 7 -5.48 52.05 18.48
N VAL A 8 -5.28 51.81 19.77
CA VAL A 8 -4.75 50.53 20.28
C VAL A 8 -5.73 49.40 19.99
N THR A 9 -7.03 49.60 20.20
CA THR A 9 -8.03 48.56 19.90
C THR A 9 -8.04 48.20 18.42
N VAL A 10 -8.00 49.18 17.51
CA VAL A 10 -7.94 48.92 16.06
C VAL A 10 -6.65 48.19 15.69
N ALA A 11 -5.51 48.60 16.23
CA ALA A 11 -4.23 47.93 16.00
C ALA A 11 -4.26 46.47 16.47
N ILE A 12 -4.82 46.19 17.66
CA ILE A 12 -4.97 44.83 18.18
C ILE A 12 -5.89 43.99 17.29
N VAL A 13 -7.03 44.53 16.86
CA VAL A 13 -7.95 43.81 15.96
C VAL A 13 -7.27 43.47 14.64
N ILE A 14 -6.48 44.38 14.07
CA ILE A 14 -5.71 44.12 12.85
C ILE A 14 -4.69 43.01 13.09
N VAL A 15 -3.91 43.08 14.18
CA VAL A 15 -2.91 42.06 14.52
C VAL A 15 -3.57 40.69 14.72
N ILE A 16 -4.66 40.61 15.49
CA ILE A 16 -5.40 39.38 15.71
C ILE A 16 -5.96 38.84 14.38
N SER A 17 -6.50 39.70 13.52
CA SER A 17 -7.04 39.29 12.22
C SER A 17 -5.94 38.76 11.28
N ILE A 18 -4.74 39.34 11.32
CA ILE A 18 -3.57 38.84 10.58
C ILE A 18 -3.14 37.49 11.14
N GLN A 19 -2.90 37.41 12.46
CA GLN A 19 -2.47 36.18 13.13
C GLN A 19 -3.46 35.04 12.94
N TYR A 20 -4.76 35.32 13.02
CA TYR A 20 -5.81 34.32 12.81
C TYR A 20 -5.78 33.77 11.38
N ARG A 21 -5.66 34.64 10.36
CA ARG A 21 -5.54 34.19 8.96
C ARG A 21 -4.27 33.38 8.71
N ASP A 22 -3.15 33.80 9.27
CA ASP A 22 -1.88 33.08 9.12
C ASP A 22 -1.93 31.71 9.81
N PHE A 23 -2.54 31.65 10.99
CA PHE A 23 -2.81 30.38 11.67
C PHE A 23 -3.69 29.45 10.83
N THR A 24 -4.84 29.94 10.32
CA THR A 24 -5.72 29.14 9.47
C THR A 24 -4.98 28.61 8.23
N ARG A 25 -4.21 29.47 7.55
CA ARG A 25 -3.41 29.06 6.38
C ARG A 25 -2.38 27.98 6.72
N MET A 26 -1.72 28.09 7.86
CA MET A 26 -0.73 27.11 8.31
C MET A 26 -1.38 25.75 8.60
N VAL A 27 -2.52 25.74 9.29
CA VAL A 27 -3.27 24.51 9.59
C VAL A 27 -3.74 23.84 8.29
N GLU A 28 -4.29 24.61 7.35
CA GLU A 28 -4.70 24.07 6.04
C GLU A 28 -3.51 23.55 5.22
N ALA A 29 -2.37 24.25 5.24
CA ALA A 29 -1.17 23.83 4.54
C ALA A 29 -0.62 22.52 5.11
N GLN A 30 -0.63 22.35 6.44
CA GLN A 30 -0.21 21.12 7.09
C GLN A 30 -1.14 19.95 6.72
N ALA A 31 -2.46 20.15 6.80
CA ALA A 31 -3.42 19.11 6.42
C ALA A 31 -3.24 18.68 4.95
N ARG A 32 -3.00 19.63 4.03
CA ARG A 32 -2.70 19.32 2.63
C ARG A 32 -1.38 18.56 2.46
N ALA A 33 -0.34 18.93 3.21
CA ALA A 33 0.95 18.24 3.17
C ALA A 33 0.82 16.80 3.66
N GLU A 34 0.05 16.55 4.71
CA GLU A 34 -0.25 15.20 5.21
C GLU A 34 -1.03 14.37 4.18
N LEU A 35 -2.06 14.94 3.55
CA LEU A 35 -2.82 14.27 2.49
C LEU A 35 -1.94 13.89 1.30
N LEU A 36 -1.13 14.84 0.81
CA LEU A 36 -0.20 14.60 -0.29
C LEU A 36 0.87 13.57 0.10
N GLY A 37 1.34 13.60 1.34
CA GLY A 37 2.29 12.61 1.88
C GLY A 37 1.70 11.21 1.89
N ASN A 38 0.47 11.06 2.36
CA ASN A 38 -0.23 9.77 2.38
C ASN A 38 -0.47 9.22 0.98
N GLU A 39 -0.90 10.06 0.04
CA GLU A 39 -1.08 9.62 -1.35
C GLU A 39 0.25 9.26 -2.01
N ASN A 40 1.32 10.00 -1.72
CA ASN A 40 2.65 9.67 -2.21
C ASN A 40 3.12 8.30 -1.68
N LEU A 41 2.90 8.04 -0.38
CA LEU A 41 3.18 6.73 0.22
C LEU A 41 2.37 5.62 -0.44
N ARG A 42 1.09 5.85 -0.71
CA ARG A 42 0.22 4.89 -1.41
C ARG A 42 0.75 4.58 -2.79
N LEU A 43 0.95 5.60 -3.63
CA LEU A 43 1.45 5.46 -5.01
C LEU A 43 2.83 4.79 -5.07
N ALA A 44 3.68 5.07 -4.08
CA ALA A 44 5.01 4.51 -4.05
C ALA A 44 5.04 3.06 -3.55
N ASN A 45 3.97 2.55 -2.91
CA ASN A 45 3.86 1.19 -2.39
C ASN A 45 2.91 0.27 -3.15
N LEU A 46 2.13 0.78 -4.09
CA LEU A 46 1.24 -0.02 -4.94
C LEU A 46 1.81 -0.20 -6.34
N ASP A 47 1.46 -1.30 -6.98
CA ASP A 47 1.65 -1.55 -8.39
C ASP A 47 0.55 -0.84 -9.17
N SER A 48 0.92 -0.02 -10.14
CA SER A 48 -0.02 0.85 -10.85
C SER A 48 -0.99 0.12 -11.78
N LEU A 49 -0.72 -1.16 -12.10
CA LEU A 49 -1.57 -1.95 -12.98
C LEU A 49 -2.56 -2.79 -12.18
N THR A 50 -2.11 -3.45 -11.12
CA THR A 50 -2.92 -4.42 -10.37
C THR A 50 -3.45 -3.90 -9.04
N ASP A 51 -3.03 -2.71 -8.59
CA ASP A 51 -3.29 -2.14 -7.26
C ASP A 51 -2.81 -3.00 -6.08
N LEU A 52 -2.06 -4.08 -6.35
CA LEU A 52 -1.41 -4.86 -5.30
C LEU A 52 -0.24 -4.09 -4.69
N PRO A 53 0.18 -4.39 -3.45
CA PRO A 53 1.48 -3.99 -2.96
C PRO A 53 2.59 -4.32 -3.97
N ASN A 54 3.47 -3.37 -4.23
CA ASN A 54 4.56 -3.55 -5.17
C ASN A 54 5.78 -4.21 -4.52
N ARG A 55 6.82 -4.46 -5.33
CA ARG A 55 8.10 -5.02 -4.89
C ARG A 55 8.70 -4.31 -3.66
N ARG A 56 8.58 -2.98 -3.57
CA ARG A 56 9.12 -2.22 -2.44
C ARG A 56 8.33 -2.51 -1.16
N ALA A 57 7.00 -2.51 -1.26
CA ALA A 57 6.12 -2.85 -0.15
C ALA A 57 6.36 -4.30 0.32
N PHE A 58 6.57 -5.23 -0.61
CA PHE A 58 6.94 -6.61 -0.30
C PHE A 58 8.21 -6.72 0.55
N PHE A 59 9.31 -6.09 0.14
CA PHE A 59 10.56 -6.17 0.89
C PHE A 59 10.48 -5.52 2.27
N SER A 60 9.70 -4.44 2.41
CA SER A 60 9.42 -3.86 3.72
C SER A 60 8.66 -4.87 4.59
N ARG A 61 7.56 -5.42 4.06
CA ARG A 61 6.66 -6.29 4.82
C ARG A 61 7.29 -7.61 5.22
N ILE A 62 8.05 -8.26 4.35
CA ILE A 62 8.71 -9.53 4.68
C ILE A 62 9.78 -9.33 5.76
N GLY A 63 10.45 -8.16 5.79
CA GLY A 63 11.36 -7.79 6.86
C GLY A 63 10.66 -7.76 8.21
N ASP A 64 9.52 -7.07 8.29
CA ASP A 64 8.70 -6.98 9.51
C ASP A 64 8.20 -8.37 9.95
N VAL A 65 7.66 -9.16 9.01
CA VAL A 65 7.11 -10.50 9.29
C VAL A 65 8.18 -11.47 9.82
N LEU A 66 9.40 -11.42 9.27
CA LEU A 66 10.52 -12.24 9.74
C LEU A 66 10.99 -11.80 11.14
N GLN A 67 10.97 -10.50 11.43
CA GLN A 67 11.31 -9.98 12.75
C GLN A 67 10.30 -10.43 13.79
N ASP A 68 9.00 -10.30 13.51
CA ASP A 68 7.91 -10.73 14.40
C ASP A 68 7.98 -12.24 14.65
N ALA A 69 8.17 -13.04 13.59
CA ALA A 69 8.28 -14.50 13.73
C ALA A 69 9.49 -14.94 14.57
N SER A 70 10.60 -14.20 14.50
CA SER A 70 11.76 -14.46 15.35
C SER A 70 11.48 -14.18 16.82
N SER A 71 10.65 -13.17 17.13
CA SER A 71 10.25 -12.84 18.51
C SER A 71 9.24 -13.84 19.06
N ASP A 72 8.27 -14.25 18.25
CA ASP A 72 7.16 -15.11 18.66
C ASP A 72 7.44 -16.61 18.49
N GLN A 73 8.62 -16.97 17.97
CA GLN A 73 8.97 -18.35 17.57
C GLN A 73 7.95 -18.97 16.61
N SER A 74 7.35 -18.13 15.75
CA SER A 74 6.35 -18.56 14.77
C SER A 74 7.01 -18.91 13.43
N ARG A 75 6.21 -19.45 12.51
CA ARG A 75 6.66 -19.85 11.17
C ARG A 75 6.22 -18.82 10.14
N VAL A 76 7.02 -18.67 9.09
CA VAL A 76 6.68 -17.85 7.93
C VAL A 76 6.77 -18.74 6.70
N ALA A 77 5.77 -18.66 5.83
CA ALA A 77 5.82 -19.27 4.51
C ALA A 77 5.87 -18.17 3.45
N LEU A 78 6.69 -18.40 2.42
CA LEU A 78 6.82 -17.53 1.26
C LEU A 78 6.69 -18.38 0.00
N ALA A 79 5.79 -17.98 -0.89
CA ALA A 79 5.68 -18.52 -2.24
C ALA A 79 5.92 -17.39 -3.27
N ILE A 80 6.65 -17.73 -4.32
CA ILE A 80 6.81 -16.89 -5.51
C ILE A 80 6.01 -17.57 -6.62
N ILE A 81 5.17 -16.80 -7.28
CA ILE A 81 4.24 -17.26 -8.31
C ILE A 81 4.67 -16.61 -9.62
N ASP A 82 4.93 -17.43 -10.63
CA ASP A 82 5.22 -17.01 -12.00
C ASP A 82 4.09 -17.51 -12.92
N LEU A 83 3.71 -16.72 -13.93
CA LEU A 83 2.63 -17.10 -14.84
C LEU A 83 3.16 -17.84 -16.07
N ASP A 84 2.96 -19.15 -16.08
CA ASP A 84 3.32 -19.99 -17.22
C ASP A 84 2.70 -19.48 -18.54
N GLY A 85 3.56 -19.23 -19.52
CA GLY A 85 3.12 -18.83 -20.86
C GLY A 85 2.65 -17.38 -21.00
N PHE A 86 2.92 -16.51 -20.03
CA PHE A 86 2.54 -15.09 -20.10
C PHE A 86 3.17 -14.36 -21.31
N LYS A 87 4.44 -14.60 -21.60
CA LYS A 87 5.13 -13.97 -22.74
C LYS A 87 4.47 -14.29 -24.10
N PRO A 88 4.17 -15.55 -24.44
CA PRO A 88 3.35 -15.88 -25.62
C PRO A 88 2.01 -15.13 -25.71
N VAL A 89 1.34 -14.86 -24.59
CA VAL A 89 0.10 -14.07 -24.58
C VAL A 89 0.36 -12.64 -25.05
N ASN A 90 1.41 -12.00 -24.52
CA ASN A 90 1.81 -10.66 -24.96
C ASN A 90 2.19 -10.64 -26.44
N ASP A 91 2.95 -11.64 -26.89
CA ASP A 91 3.46 -11.70 -28.26
C ASP A 91 2.34 -11.94 -29.29
N LEU A 92 1.32 -12.74 -28.95
CA LEU A 92 0.24 -13.12 -29.86
C LEU A 92 -0.96 -12.16 -29.81
N TYR A 93 -1.29 -11.63 -28.63
CA TYR A 93 -2.51 -10.83 -28.41
C TYR A 93 -2.23 -9.37 -28.02
N GLY A 94 -0.97 -9.01 -27.84
CA GLY A 94 -0.52 -7.67 -27.48
C GLY A 94 -0.54 -7.40 -25.97
N HIS A 95 0.28 -6.43 -25.54
CA HIS A 95 0.45 -6.07 -24.14
C HIS A 95 -0.85 -5.67 -23.44
N ALA A 96 -1.79 -5.01 -24.11
CA ALA A 96 -3.07 -4.65 -23.50
C ALA A 96 -3.90 -5.88 -23.06
N VAL A 97 -3.73 -7.03 -23.73
CA VAL A 97 -4.37 -8.28 -23.33
C VAL A 97 -3.63 -8.90 -22.16
N GLY A 98 -2.29 -8.89 -22.17
CA GLY A 98 -1.48 -9.31 -21.02
C GLY A 98 -1.74 -8.49 -19.77
N ASP A 99 -1.92 -7.18 -19.90
CA ASP A 99 -2.26 -6.28 -18.79
C ASP A 99 -3.60 -6.67 -18.15
N ARG A 100 -4.62 -6.96 -18.98
CA ARG A 100 -5.91 -7.46 -18.48
C ARG A 100 -5.79 -8.82 -17.80
N LEU A 101 -4.94 -9.70 -18.32
CA LEU A 101 -4.66 -10.99 -17.69
C LEU A 101 -4.03 -10.81 -16.31
N LEU A 102 -3.03 -9.91 -16.18
CA LEU A 102 -2.39 -9.61 -14.90
C LEU A 102 -3.37 -9.01 -13.88
N ILE A 103 -4.25 -8.11 -14.32
CA ILE A 103 -5.32 -7.55 -13.47
C ILE A 103 -6.24 -8.67 -12.96
N GLU A 104 -6.67 -9.57 -13.84
CA GLU A 104 -7.57 -10.67 -13.46
C GLU A 104 -6.89 -11.68 -12.53
N VAL A 105 -5.61 -12.00 -12.75
CA VAL A 105 -4.82 -12.85 -11.84
C VAL A 105 -4.71 -12.19 -10.47
N ALA A 106 -4.35 -10.91 -10.41
CA ALA A 106 -4.25 -10.17 -9.16
C ALA A 106 -5.56 -10.16 -8.37
N ARG A 107 -6.69 -10.00 -9.08
CA ARG A 107 -8.04 -10.05 -8.51
C ARG A 107 -8.34 -11.43 -7.91
N ARG A 108 -8.10 -12.51 -8.66
CA ARG A 108 -8.35 -13.89 -8.19
C ARG A 108 -7.52 -14.25 -6.98
N LEU A 109 -6.21 -13.95 -7.02
CA LEU A 109 -5.32 -14.17 -5.88
C LEU A 109 -5.81 -13.39 -4.66
N SER A 110 -6.21 -12.11 -4.85
CA SER A 110 -6.72 -11.27 -3.77
C SER A 110 -8.02 -11.80 -3.16
N ASP A 111 -8.98 -12.23 -3.99
CA ASP A 111 -10.25 -12.80 -3.54
C ASP A 111 -10.03 -14.04 -2.66
N GLN A 112 -9.00 -14.83 -2.98
CA GLN A 112 -8.64 -16.04 -2.23
C GLN A 112 -7.95 -15.73 -0.90
N CYS A 113 -7.25 -14.60 -0.83
CA CYS A 113 -6.56 -14.13 0.38
C CYS A 113 -7.46 -13.31 1.32
N ALA A 114 -8.57 -12.76 0.83
CA ALA A 114 -9.31 -11.69 1.50
C ALA A 114 -9.82 -12.02 2.92
N SER A 115 -10.00 -13.31 3.24
CA SER A 115 -10.44 -13.76 4.56
C SER A 115 -9.30 -13.98 5.57
N ASP A 116 -8.05 -14.03 5.11
CA ASP A 116 -6.90 -14.38 5.95
C ASP A 116 -6.03 -13.14 6.24
N ARG A 117 -5.96 -12.76 7.52
CA ARG A 117 -5.23 -11.57 7.96
C ARG A 117 -3.72 -11.80 8.05
N ASP A 118 -3.31 -13.06 8.12
CA ASP A 118 -1.91 -13.44 8.17
C ASP A 118 -1.29 -13.49 6.77
N VAL A 119 -2.11 -13.36 5.71
CA VAL A 119 -1.68 -13.40 4.31
C VAL A 119 -1.36 -12.00 3.78
N PHE A 120 -0.24 -11.89 3.08
CA PHE A 120 0.16 -10.70 2.35
C PHE A 120 0.54 -11.07 0.91
N LEU A 121 -0.12 -10.41 -0.05
CA LEU A 121 0.07 -10.60 -1.48
C LEU A 121 0.72 -9.34 -2.08
N ALA A 122 1.69 -9.52 -2.98
CA ALA A 122 2.35 -8.44 -3.70
C ALA A 122 2.66 -8.82 -5.15
N ARG A 123 2.78 -7.83 -6.03
CA ARG A 123 3.36 -8.00 -7.37
C ARG A 123 4.82 -7.54 -7.36
N LEU A 124 5.73 -8.42 -7.77
CA LEU A 124 7.16 -8.13 -7.81
C LEU A 124 7.58 -7.43 -9.11
N GLY A 125 6.86 -7.70 -10.20
CA GLY A 125 7.06 -7.10 -11.51
C GLY A 125 6.80 -8.12 -12.61
N GLY A 126 6.56 -7.66 -13.84
CA GLY A 126 6.23 -8.58 -14.95
C GLY A 126 5.02 -9.46 -14.62
N ASP A 127 5.22 -10.76 -14.69
CA ASP A 127 4.31 -11.86 -14.33
C ASP A 127 4.53 -12.43 -12.93
N GLU A 128 5.47 -11.89 -12.14
CA GLU A 128 5.84 -12.42 -10.83
C GLU A 128 4.99 -11.81 -9.69
N PHE A 129 4.44 -12.69 -8.86
CA PHE A 129 3.72 -12.36 -7.63
C PHE A 129 4.38 -13.03 -6.42
N ALA A 130 4.23 -12.42 -5.24
CA ALA A 130 4.70 -12.95 -3.97
C ALA A 130 3.53 -13.12 -3.01
N TYR A 131 3.48 -14.28 -2.35
CA TYR A 131 2.48 -14.65 -1.36
C TYR A 131 3.20 -15.01 -0.06
N VAL A 132 2.90 -14.29 1.02
CA VAL A 132 3.51 -14.44 2.34
C VAL A 132 2.43 -14.82 3.33
N VAL A 133 2.69 -15.85 4.14
CA VAL A 133 1.82 -16.24 5.26
C VAL A 133 2.60 -16.06 6.55
N ALA A 134 2.18 -15.09 7.36
CA ALA A 134 2.61 -15.00 8.75
C ALA A 134 2.00 -16.15 9.56
N ASN A 135 2.65 -16.57 10.65
CA ASN A 135 2.13 -17.65 11.52
C ASN A 135 1.77 -18.94 10.76
N ALA A 136 2.60 -19.30 9.78
CA ALA A 136 2.30 -20.31 8.78
C ALA A 136 1.94 -21.69 9.39
N PRO A 137 0.85 -22.32 8.94
CA PRO A 137 0.44 -23.65 9.39
C PRO A 137 1.42 -24.72 8.92
N LYS A 138 1.29 -25.94 9.42
CA LYS A 138 2.14 -27.09 9.03
C LYS A 138 2.11 -27.33 7.52
N ASP A 139 3.17 -27.97 7.02
CA ASP A 139 3.44 -28.12 5.59
C ASP A 139 2.27 -28.68 4.77
N GLU A 140 1.53 -29.66 5.31
CA GLU A 140 0.34 -30.23 4.63
C GLU A 140 -0.73 -29.17 4.32
N ALA A 141 -0.98 -28.24 5.25
CA ALA A 141 -1.96 -27.18 5.04
C ALA A 141 -1.45 -26.11 4.06
N LEU A 142 -0.13 -25.86 4.02
CA LEU A 142 0.49 -24.96 3.06
C LEU A 142 0.42 -25.50 1.63
N VAL A 143 0.65 -26.80 1.44
CA VAL A 143 0.51 -27.45 0.13
C VAL A 143 -0.93 -27.36 -0.36
N ALA A 144 -1.92 -27.62 0.51
CA ALA A 144 -3.32 -27.49 0.15
C ALA A 144 -3.71 -26.05 -0.25
N GLN A 145 -3.16 -25.04 0.44
CA GLN A 145 -3.34 -23.63 0.06
C GLN A 145 -2.70 -23.32 -1.30
N ALA A 146 -1.49 -23.83 -1.56
CA ALA A 146 -0.80 -23.64 -2.83
C ALA A 146 -1.57 -24.26 -4.00
N ASP A 147 -2.11 -25.47 -3.84
CA ASP A 147 -2.96 -26.12 -4.84
C ASP A 147 -4.25 -25.33 -5.11
N GLN A 148 -4.81 -24.67 -4.08
CA GLN A 148 -5.99 -23.83 -4.21
C GLN A 148 -5.70 -22.54 -4.99
N LEU A 149 -4.50 -21.97 -4.83
CA LEU A 149 -4.05 -20.78 -5.56
C LEU A 149 -3.75 -21.06 -7.03
N ALA A 150 -3.44 -22.32 -7.38
CA ALA A 150 -3.13 -22.76 -8.74
C ALA A 150 -4.37 -23.06 -9.61
N GLN A 151 -5.59 -22.98 -9.05
CA GLN A 151 -6.86 -23.23 -9.74
C GLN A 151 -7.53 -21.95 -10.24
#